data_AF-A0A0S8AAP1-F1
#
_entry.id   AF-A0A0S8AAP1-F1
#
_cell.length_a   1.000
_cell.length_b   1.000
_cell.length_c   1.000
_cell.angle_alpha   90.00
_cell.angle_beta   90.00
_cell.angle_gamma   90.00
#
_symmetry.space_group_name_H-M   'P 1'
#
loop_
_entity.id
_entity.type
_entity.pdbx_description
1 polymer ?
#
loop_
_entity_poly.entity_id
_entity_poly.type
_entity_poly.pdbx_seq_one_letter_code
_entity_poly.pdbx_strand_id
1 'polypeptide(L)'
;MRRSPAQAHAEREWAGFVAANQEQIQAAGLPRLATQSVEHWDDLLRHGHFKYHPDPADFTSGSLTDDQYAVLVDLVESYFLAGYEFFAPGGLKPEDQSRLVSRFGS
;
A
#
# COMPACT_ATOMS: atom_id res chain seq x y z
N MET A 1 2.51 27.59 0.60
CA MET A 1 2.25 27.03 1.94
C MET A 1 3.50 26.33 2.43
N ARG A 2 3.96 26.60 3.66
CA ARG A 2 5.18 26.01 4.24
C ARG A 2 4.79 24.67 4.87
N ARG A 3 5.39 23.56 4.44
CA ARG A 3 5.14 22.22 5.03
C ARG A 3 5.52 22.24 6.50
N SER A 4 4.70 21.62 7.35
CA SER A 4 5.06 21.47 8.76
C SER A 4 6.23 20.48 8.90
N PRO A 5 7.06 20.59 9.96
CA PRO A 5 8.14 19.62 10.21
C PRO A 5 7.65 18.17 10.29
N ALA A 6 6.45 17.94 10.83
CA ALA A 6 5.84 16.62 10.91
C ALA A 6 5.49 16.05 9.53
N GLN A 7 4.92 16.86 8.63
CA GLN A 7 4.63 16.45 7.26
C GLN A 7 5.91 16.08 6.50
N ALA A 8 6.97 16.89 6.65
CA ALA A 8 8.25 16.61 6.01
C ALA A 8 8.93 15.34 6.56
N HIS A 9 8.71 15.00 7.82
CA HIS A 9 9.17 13.74 8.39
C HIS A 9 8.45 12.54 7.79
N ALA A 10 7.11 12.56 7.79
CA ALA A 10 6.29 11.49 7.24
C ALA A 10 6.55 11.26 5.74
N GLU A 11 6.74 12.32 4.96
CA GLU A 11 7.13 12.21 3.54
C GLU A 11 8.49 11.51 3.36
N ARG A 12 9.45 11.74 4.26
CA ARG A 12 10.77 11.09 4.22
C ARG A 12 10.70 9.64 4.61
N GLU A 13 9.93 9.30 5.64
CA GLU A 13 9.68 7.92 6.05
C GLU A 13 9.03 7.12 4.91
N TRP A 14 8.00 7.70 4.29
CA TRP A 14 7.36 7.12 3.11
C TRP A 14 8.33 6.93 1.94
N ALA A 15 9.13 7.95 1.60
CA ALA A 15 10.14 7.82 0.55
C ALA A 15 11.18 6.73 0.87
N GLY A 16 11.57 6.60 2.14
CA GLY A 16 12.46 5.53 2.61
C GLY A 16 11.84 4.15 2.46
N PHE A 17 10.57 3.98 2.84
CA PHE A 17 9.81 2.75 2.64
C PHE A 17 9.72 2.37 1.16
N VAL A 18 9.34 3.31 0.29
CA VAL A 18 9.25 3.08 -1.17
C VAL A 18 10.60 2.68 -1.75
N ALA A 19 11.68 3.34 -1.35
CA ALA A 19 13.03 3.02 -1.83
C ALA A 19 13.49 1.61 -1.37
N ALA A 20 13.20 1.24 -0.12
CA ALA A 20 13.56 -0.06 0.43
C ALA A 20 12.81 -1.24 -0.23
N ASN A 21 11.61 -0.99 -0.77
CA ASN A 21 10.74 -2.01 -1.34
C ASN A 21 10.54 -1.86 -2.86
N GLN A 22 11.42 -1.11 -3.54
CA GLN A 22 11.25 -0.77 -4.96
C GLN A 22 11.11 -2.00 -5.87
N GLU A 23 11.89 -3.05 -5.62
CA GLU A 23 11.84 -4.30 -6.41
C GLU A 23 10.48 -5.00 -6.27
N GLN A 24 9.95 -5.09 -5.04
CA GLN A 24 8.63 -5.68 -4.78
C GLN A 24 7.51 -4.83 -5.40
N ILE A 25 7.60 -3.51 -5.30
CA ILE A 25 6.64 -2.59 -5.94
C ILE A 25 6.57 -2.84 -7.45
N GLN A 26 7.73 -3.00 -8.11
CA GLN A 26 7.80 -3.30 -9.53
C GLN A 26 7.25 -4.70 -9.85
N ALA A 27 7.63 -5.70 -9.06
CA ALA A 27 7.18 -7.08 -9.24
C ALA A 27 5.67 -7.25 -9.03
N ALA A 28 5.07 -6.49 -8.11
CA ALA A 28 3.62 -6.44 -7.90
C ALA A 28 2.86 -5.76 -9.06
N GLY A 29 3.56 -5.09 -9.98
CA GLY A 29 2.93 -4.41 -11.11
C GLY A 29 2.09 -3.19 -10.71
N LEU A 30 2.41 -2.57 -9.57
CA LEU A 30 1.63 -1.45 -9.05
C LEU A 30 1.81 -0.19 -9.91
N PRO A 31 0.75 0.59 -10.15
CA PRO A 31 0.88 1.87 -10.82
C PRO A 31 1.68 2.84 -9.94
N ARG A 32 2.38 3.78 -10.60
CA ARG A 32 3.17 4.81 -9.91
C ARG A 32 2.36 5.56 -8.85
N LEU A 33 1.05 5.71 -9.08
CA LEU A 33 0.11 6.35 -8.17
C LEU A 33 0.11 5.72 -6.77
N ALA A 34 0.24 4.39 -6.67
CA ALA A 34 0.28 3.65 -5.41
C ALA A 34 1.39 4.15 -4.47
N THR A 35 2.50 4.59 -5.03
CA THR A 35 3.70 5.04 -4.28
C THR A 35 3.79 6.55 -4.09
N GLN A 36 2.83 7.31 -4.63
CA GLN A 36 2.93 8.77 -4.67
C GLN A 36 2.87 9.41 -3.27
N SER A 37 2.04 8.86 -2.39
CA SER A 37 2.00 9.17 -0.96
C SER A 37 1.42 7.99 -0.20
N VAL A 38 1.60 7.99 1.13
CA VAL A 38 0.95 7.03 2.02
C VAL A 38 -0.58 7.04 1.87
N GLU A 39 -1.19 8.19 1.56
CA GLU A 39 -2.64 8.29 1.36
C GLU A 39 -3.11 7.51 0.11
N HIS A 40 -2.34 7.55 -0.98
CA HIS A 40 -2.67 6.76 -2.18
C HIS A 40 -2.52 5.26 -1.93
N TRP A 41 -1.51 4.89 -1.14
CA TRP A 41 -1.31 3.53 -0.70
C TRP A 41 -2.48 3.05 0.17
N ASP A 42 -2.89 3.83 1.16
CA ASP A 42 -4.01 3.51 2.03
C ASP A 42 -5.34 3.44 1.26
N ASP A 43 -5.58 4.33 0.28
CA ASP A 43 -6.75 4.28 -0.61
C ASP A 43 -6.80 2.94 -1.35
N LEU A 44 -5.66 2.56 -1.95
CA LEU A 44 -5.52 1.26 -2.62
C LEU A 44 -5.79 0.09 -1.65
N LEU A 45 -5.21 0.10 -0.44
CA LEU A 45 -5.38 -1.01 0.50
C LEU A 45 -6.81 -1.09 1.07
N ARG A 46 -7.51 0.02 1.20
CA ARG A 46 -8.89 0.04 1.70
C ARG A 46 -9.90 -0.40 0.65
N HIS A 47 -9.67 -0.06 -0.62
CA HIS A 47 -10.67 -0.20 -1.67
C HIS A 47 -10.30 -1.19 -2.77
N GLY A 48 -9.03 -1.58 -2.85
CA GLY A 48 -8.50 -2.43 -3.91
C GLY A 48 -8.36 -1.71 -5.25
N HIS A 49 -8.65 -0.40 -5.30
CA HIS A 49 -8.53 0.52 -6.43
C HIS A 49 -8.41 1.94 -5.86
N PHE A 50 -8.08 2.92 -6.71
CA PHE A 50 -8.00 4.31 -6.26
C PHE A 50 -9.38 4.99 -6.35
N LYS A 51 -10.09 5.01 -5.22
CA LYS A 51 -11.44 5.57 -5.15
C LYS A 51 -11.41 7.09 -5.09
N TYR A 52 -10.48 7.66 -4.33
CA TYR A 52 -10.40 9.09 -4.08
C TYR A 52 -9.34 9.80 -4.93
N HIS A 53 -8.46 9.02 -5.57
CA HIS A 53 -7.37 9.53 -6.40
C HIS A 53 -7.53 8.99 -7.83
N PRO A 54 -8.02 9.79 -8.80
CA PRO A 54 -8.30 9.29 -10.14
C PRO A 54 -7.03 8.73 -10.79
N ASP A 55 -7.02 7.42 -11.01
CA ASP A 55 -5.97 6.71 -11.73
C ASP A 55 -6.27 6.71 -13.23
N PRO A 56 -5.40 7.24 -14.10
CA PRO A 56 -5.59 7.15 -15.54
C PRO A 56 -5.56 5.71 -16.08
N ALA A 57 -5.10 4.73 -15.29
CA ALA A 57 -4.96 3.34 -15.70
C ALA A 57 -6.12 2.42 -15.25
N ASP A 58 -7.13 2.94 -14.51
CA ASP A 58 -8.23 2.15 -13.94
C ASP A 58 -7.75 0.88 -13.20
N PHE A 59 -6.65 0.99 -12.45
CA PHE A 59 -6.07 -0.15 -11.75
C PHE A 59 -7.00 -0.72 -10.67
N THR A 60 -7.04 -2.04 -10.58
CA THR A 60 -7.64 -2.78 -9.47
C THR A 60 -6.75 -3.95 -9.06
N SER A 61 -6.57 -4.15 -7.76
CA SER A 61 -5.90 -5.31 -7.18
C SER A 61 -6.47 -6.65 -7.68
N GLY A 62 -7.75 -6.69 -8.08
CA GLY A 62 -8.39 -7.86 -8.65
C GLY A 62 -7.94 -8.22 -10.08
N SER A 63 -7.21 -7.33 -10.77
CA SER A 63 -6.64 -7.62 -12.10
C SER A 63 -5.20 -8.16 -12.04
N LEU A 64 -4.60 -8.22 -10.84
CA LEU A 64 -3.28 -8.79 -10.65
C LEU A 64 -3.28 -10.29 -10.92
N THR A 65 -2.19 -10.78 -11.51
CA THR A 65 -1.89 -12.22 -11.52
C THR A 65 -1.65 -12.74 -10.10
N ASP A 66 -1.74 -14.05 -9.88
CA ASP A 66 -1.53 -14.64 -8.55
C ASP A 66 -0.13 -14.32 -8.00
N ASP A 67 0.91 -14.32 -8.86
CA ASP A 67 2.28 -13.97 -8.46
C ASP A 67 2.39 -12.49 -8.05
N GLN A 68 1.82 -11.57 -8.84
CA GLN A 68 1.81 -10.15 -8.51
C GLN A 68 1.03 -9.86 -7.23
N TYR A 69 -0.09 -10.55 -7.06
CA TYR A 69 -0.92 -10.43 -5.86
C TYR A 69 -0.19 -10.94 -4.61
N ALA A 70 0.54 -12.06 -4.71
CA ALA A 70 1.37 -12.55 -3.60
C ALA A 70 2.43 -11.50 -3.20
N VAL A 71 3.09 -10.87 -4.17
CA VAL A 71 4.04 -9.79 -3.90
C VAL A 71 3.37 -8.57 -3.27
N LEU A 72 2.15 -8.20 -3.70
CA LEU A 72 1.37 -7.14 -3.06
C LEU A 72 1.11 -7.48 -1.58
N VAL A 73 0.72 -8.71 -1.26
CA VAL A 73 0.47 -9.14 0.12
C VAL A 73 1.73 -9.05 0.98
N ASP A 74 2.89 -9.47 0.47
CA ASP A 74 4.18 -9.35 1.16
C ASP A 74 4.57 -7.88 1.39
N LEU A 75 4.28 -7.02 0.43
CA LEU A 75 4.53 -5.58 0.52
C LEU A 75 3.62 -4.92 1.58
N VAL A 76 2.36 -5.32 1.67
CA VAL A 76 1.43 -4.88 2.73
C VAL A 76 1.89 -5.35 4.11
N GLU A 77 2.39 -6.57 4.21
CA GLU A 77 2.98 -7.05 5.46
C GLU A 77 4.21 -6.22 5.87
N SER A 78 5.07 -5.89 4.91
CA SER A 78 6.24 -5.02 5.11
C SER A 78 5.84 -3.61 5.53
N TYR A 79 4.74 -3.08 4.98
CA TYR A 79 4.15 -1.80 5.39
C TYR A 79 3.76 -1.82 6.88
N PHE A 80 3.00 -2.81 7.34
CA PHE A 80 2.64 -2.87 8.76
C PHE A 80 3.84 -3.17 9.67
N LEU A 81 4.81 -3.97 9.23
CA LEU A 81 6.06 -4.21 9.98
C LEU A 81 6.93 -2.96 10.10
N ALA A 82 6.85 -2.03 9.15
CA ALA A 82 7.53 -0.74 9.23
C ALA A 82 6.89 0.24 10.24
N GLY A 83 5.80 -0.16 10.90
CA GLY A 83 5.16 0.61 11.97
C GLY A 83 4.07 1.56 11.50
N TYR A 84 3.62 1.45 10.25
CA TYR A 84 2.45 2.18 9.76
C TYR A 84 1.17 1.68 10.45
N GLU A 85 0.18 2.57 10.55
CA GLU A 85 -1.07 2.29 11.25
C GLU A 85 -1.78 1.07 10.64
N PHE A 86 -2.15 0.13 11.50
CA PHE A 86 -2.91 -1.03 11.08
C PHE A 86 -4.38 -0.65 10.82
N PHE A 87 -4.90 -1.10 9.68
CA PHE A 87 -6.32 -1.15 9.38
C PHE A 87 -6.62 -2.41 8.58
N ALA A 88 -7.88 -2.87 8.61
CA ALA A 88 -8.31 -4.00 7.80
C ALA A 88 -8.22 -3.64 6.30
N PRO A 89 -7.34 -4.27 5.51
CA PRO A 89 -7.10 -3.89 4.12
C PRO A 89 -8.19 -4.50 3.22
N GLY A 90 -9.35 -3.83 3.16
CA GLY A 90 -10.53 -4.29 2.42
C GLY A 90 -10.31 -4.51 0.91
N GLY A 91 -9.22 -3.98 0.35
CA GLY A 91 -8.80 -4.19 -1.02
C GLY A 91 -8.13 -5.54 -1.31
N LEU A 92 -7.84 -6.35 -0.30
CA LEU A 92 -7.22 -7.68 -0.47
C LEU A 92 -8.28 -8.80 -0.50
N LYS A 93 -7.87 -10.02 -0.84
CA LYS A 93 -8.72 -11.22 -0.73
C LYS A 93 -9.05 -11.52 0.75
N PRO A 94 -10.25 -12.04 1.07
CA PRO A 94 -10.71 -12.25 2.45
C PRO A 94 -9.76 -13.09 3.33
N GLU A 95 -9.10 -14.09 2.74
CA GLU A 95 -8.13 -14.95 3.41
C GLU A 95 -6.91 -14.15 3.91
N ASP A 96 -6.37 -13.24 3.10
CA ASP A 96 -5.23 -12.40 3.46
C ASP A 96 -5.63 -11.31 4.45
N GLN A 97 -6.83 -10.75 4.31
CA GLN A 97 -7.38 -9.83 5.30
C GLN A 97 -7.43 -10.50 6.68
N SER A 98 -7.97 -11.71 6.75
CA SER A 98 -8.07 -12.49 8.00
C SER A 98 -6.70 -12.80 8.58
N ARG A 99 -5.73 -13.13 7.73
CA ARG A 99 -4.33 -13.38 8.11
C ARG A 99 -3.68 -12.13 8.72
N LEU A 100 -3.82 -10.98 8.06
CA LEU A 100 -3.22 -9.71 8.49
C LEU A 100 -3.88 -9.17 9.75
N VAL A 101 -5.21 -9.24 9.87
CA VAL A 101 -5.95 -8.89 11.10
C VAL A 101 -5.49 -9.73 12.27
N SER A 102 -5.34 -11.04 12.09
CA SER A 102 -4.87 -11.94 13.15
C SER A 102 -3.44 -11.62 13.62
N ARG A 103 -2.62 -11.03 12.75
CA ARG A 103 -1.22 -10.71 13.04
C ARG A 103 -1.01 -9.31 13.61
N PHE A 104 -1.75 -8.33 13.13
CA PHE A 104 -1.49 -6.91 13.40
C PHE A 104 -2.66 -6.17 14.08
N GLY A 105 -3.85 -6.78 14.17
CA GLY A 105 -5.06 -6.12 14.70
C GLY A 105 -5.19 -6.10 16.22
N SER A 106 -4.08 -6.14 16.98
CA SER A 106 -4.05 -6.13 18.45
C SER A 106 -3.81 -4.75 19.03
#